data_AF-A0A662SG29-F1
#
_entry.id   AF-A0A662SG29-F1
#
_cell.length_a   1.000
_cell.length_b   1.000
_cell.length_c   1.000
_cell.angle_alpha   90.00
_cell.angle_beta   90.00
_cell.angle_gamma   90.00
#
_symmetry.space_group_name_H-M   'P 1'
#
loop_
_entity.id
_entity.type
_entity.pdbx_description
1 polymer ?
#
loop_
_entity_poly.entity_id
_entity_poly.type
_entity_poly.pdbx_seq_one_letter_code
_entity_poly.pdbx_strand_id
1 'polypeptide(L)'
;MVLAGKLFKLEERVPLELIAEKLKDWKMERVEEYGEQEIKLMSEVRELDFRKDLLWGIYSEDKVIPTTYRGELRYNLFTRESGFFFTEKEGTTLLFVVEKWRIANNIASKLGEIIIPGPGAVVEAKISHDTLKELHESNPEATKVIYFDQVDLPNINKLALYGNALQDTILYHEYLKHGKIWYVVFEDKKYGLVVGLTRNCVVTIFSKIDEETFINYVLERIVPLMERE
;
A
#
# COMPACT_ATOMS: atom_id res chain seq x y z
N MET A 1 0.41 -16.93 -1.76
CA MET A 1 -0.30 -15.78 -2.38
C MET A 1 0.56 -14.55 -2.10
N VAL A 2 0.75 -13.67 -3.08
CA VAL A 2 1.53 -12.44 -2.90
C VAL A 2 0.74 -11.50 -2.00
N LEU A 3 1.30 -11.09 -0.86
CA LEU A 3 0.72 -10.02 -0.03
C LEU A 3 1.21 -8.67 -0.56
N ALA A 4 0.31 -7.69 -0.55
CA ALA A 4 0.63 -6.33 -0.92
C ALA A 4 -0.05 -5.38 0.06
N GLY A 5 0.53 -4.21 0.24
CA GLY A 5 -0.11 -3.13 0.95
C GLY A 5 0.45 -1.79 0.51
N LYS A 6 -0.23 -0.73 0.92
CA LYS A 6 0.18 0.63 0.61
C LYS A 6 0.18 1.48 1.86
N LEU A 7 1.24 2.27 2.02
CA LEU A 7 1.36 3.26 3.07
C LEU A 7 0.88 4.63 2.59
N PHE A 8 0.20 5.32 3.49
CA PHE A 8 -0.35 6.65 3.34
C PHE A 8 0.02 7.50 4.55
N LYS A 9 -0.12 8.81 4.40
CA LYS A 9 0.00 9.79 5.47
C LYS A 9 -1.36 10.48 5.65
N LEU A 10 -1.74 10.82 6.88
CA LEU A 10 -2.82 11.75 7.13
C LEU A 10 -2.30 13.18 6.98
N GLU A 11 -3.07 14.03 6.30
CA GLU A 11 -2.67 15.41 6.04
C GLU A 11 -2.45 16.20 7.34
N GLU A 12 -3.29 15.92 8.34
CA GLU A 12 -3.18 16.48 9.68
C GLU A 12 -2.85 15.39 10.70
N ARG A 13 -2.11 15.75 11.76
CA ARG A 13 -1.86 14.81 12.85
C ARG A 13 -3.15 14.55 13.62
N VAL A 14 -3.58 13.28 13.61
CA VAL A 14 -4.70 12.80 14.42
C VAL A 14 -4.19 11.73 15.37
N PRO A 15 -4.31 11.90 16.69
CA PRO A 15 -3.92 10.89 17.67
C PRO A 15 -4.65 9.57 17.45
N LEU A 16 -3.98 8.45 17.72
CA LEU A 16 -4.54 7.11 17.50
C LEU A 16 -5.82 6.90 18.34
N GLU A 17 -5.90 7.48 19.53
CA GLU A 17 -7.08 7.43 20.41
C GLU A 17 -8.30 8.08 19.75
N LEU A 18 -8.11 9.25 19.12
CA LEU A 18 -9.19 9.94 18.42
C LEU A 18 -9.60 9.20 17.14
N ILE A 19 -8.65 8.58 16.44
CA ILE A 19 -8.96 7.70 15.30
C ILE A 19 -9.79 6.50 15.78
N ALA A 20 -9.40 5.88 16.90
CA ALA A 20 -10.12 4.76 17.47
C ALA A 20 -11.56 5.15 17.82
N GLU A 21 -11.77 6.30 18.46
CA GLU A 21 -13.10 6.83 18.77
C GLU A 21 -13.97 7.05 17.52
N LYS A 22 -13.38 7.59 16.45
CA LYS A 22 -14.10 7.87 15.20
C LYS A 22 -14.46 6.62 14.40
N LEU A 23 -13.61 5.59 14.45
CA LEU A 23 -13.82 4.34 13.70
C LEU A 23 -14.61 3.29 14.50
N LYS A 24 -14.70 3.44 15.82
CA LYS A 24 -15.41 2.49 16.69
C LYS A 24 -16.87 2.36 16.28
N ASP A 25 -17.30 1.11 16.08
CA ASP A 25 -18.66 0.73 15.68
C ASP A 25 -19.13 1.40 14.36
N TRP A 26 -18.20 1.93 13.56
CA TRP A 26 -18.54 2.58 12.30
C TRP A 26 -19.11 1.58 11.31
N LYS A 27 -20.25 1.94 10.74
CA LYS A 27 -20.92 1.19 9.67
C LYS A 27 -21.68 2.13 8.75
N MET A 28 -21.78 1.74 7.49
CA MET A 28 -22.51 2.46 6.46
C MET A 28 -23.26 1.46 5.57
N GLU A 29 -24.57 1.66 5.45
CA GLU A 29 -25.40 0.93 4.49
C GLU A 29 -25.58 1.76 3.23
N ARG A 30 -25.57 1.09 2.08
CA ARG A 30 -25.92 1.68 0.79
C ARG A 30 -26.79 0.73 -0.02
N VAL A 31 -27.66 1.28 -0.85
CA VAL A 31 -28.44 0.50 -1.81
C VAL A 31 -27.88 0.77 -3.19
N GLU A 32 -27.55 -0.29 -3.92
CA GLU A 32 -27.08 -0.20 -5.30
C GLU A 32 -28.05 -0.96 -6.22
N GLU A 33 -28.37 -0.37 -7.36
CA GLU A 33 -29.21 -0.99 -8.39
C GLU A 33 -28.34 -1.80 -9.36
N TYR A 34 -28.66 -3.09 -9.50
CA TYR A 34 -28.03 -4.01 -10.45
C TYR A 34 -29.11 -4.64 -11.33
N GLY A 35 -29.31 -4.07 -12.52
CA GLY A 35 -30.41 -4.47 -13.40
C GLY A 35 -31.74 -4.06 -12.80
N GLU A 36 -32.63 -5.03 -12.55
CA GLU A 36 -33.93 -4.81 -11.89
C GLU A 36 -33.88 -5.08 -10.37
N GLN A 37 -32.69 -5.34 -9.80
CA GLN A 37 -32.53 -5.69 -8.39
C GLN A 37 -31.94 -4.53 -7.59
N GLU A 38 -32.59 -4.18 -6.48
CA GLU A 38 -31.99 -3.35 -5.44
C GLU A 38 -31.24 -4.24 -4.44
N ILE A 39 -29.94 -3.99 -4.28
CA ILE A 39 -29.07 -4.75 -3.39
C ILE A 39 -28.60 -3.84 -2.26
N LYS A 40 -28.86 -4.26 -1.02
CA LYS A 40 -28.31 -3.61 0.18
C LYS A 40 -26.89 -4.11 0.43
N LEU A 41 -25.94 -3.19 0.53
CA LEU A 41 -24.54 -3.45 0.79
C LEU A 41 -24.10 -2.72 2.06
N MET A 42 -23.29 -3.38 2.87
CA MET A 42 -22.74 -2.79 4.09
C MET A 42 -21.24 -2.54 3.93
N SER A 43 -20.76 -1.53 4.66
CA SER A 43 -19.34 -1.37 4.96
C SER A 43 -19.19 -1.08 6.45
N GLU A 44 -18.17 -1.63 7.08
CA GLU A 44 -17.96 -1.51 8.51
C GLU A 44 -16.47 -1.60 8.87
N VAL A 45 -16.12 -1.06 10.03
CA VAL A 45 -14.83 -1.31 10.68
C VAL A 45 -15.04 -2.31 11.81
N ARG A 46 -14.25 -3.38 11.81
CA ARG A 46 -14.31 -4.46 12.80
C ARG A 46 -12.96 -4.70 13.44
N GLU A 47 -13.00 -5.40 14.57
CA GLU A 47 -11.82 -5.87 15.31
C GLU A 47 -10.79 -4.76 15.57
N LEU A 48 -11.28 -3.55 15.81
CA LEU A 48 -10.44 -2.39 16.06
C LEU A 48 -9.79 -2.52 17.44
N ASP A 49 -8.46 -2.59 17.49
CA ASP A 49 -7.71 -2.87 18.70
C ASP A 49 -6.34 -2.19 18.71
N PHE A 50 -5.87 -1.81 19.91
CA PHE A 50 -4.55 -1.26 20.12
C PHE A 50 -3.54 -2.39 20.30
N ARG A 51 -2.49 -2.41 19.46
CA ARG A 51 -1.41 -3.40 19.53
C ARG A 51 -0.07 -2.70 19.68
N LYS A 52 0.48 -2.64 20.89
CA LYS A 52 1.70 -1.85 21.19
C LYS A 52 1.50 -0.37 20.79
N ASP A 53 2.20 0.09 19.76
CA ASP A 53 2.23 1.50 19.31
C ASP A 53 1.39 1.74 18.04
N LEU A 54 0.49 0.81 17.68
CA LEU A 54 -0.41 0.93 16.54
C LEU A 54 -1.87 0.65 16.89
N LEU A 55 -2.77 1.18 16.08
CA LEU A 55 -4.20 0.88 16.06
C LEU A 55 -4.50 0.00 14.85
N TRP A 56 -4.85 -1.26 15.05
CA TRP A 56 -5.15 -2.21 13.97
C TRP A 56 -6.66 -2.43 13.85
N GLY A 57 -7.14 -2.71 12.64
CA GLY A 57 -8.52 -3.12 12.41
C GLY A 57 -8.74 -3.76 11.05
N ILE A 58 -9.97 -4.23 10.82
CA ILE A 58 -10.42 -4.80 9.56
C ILE A 58 -11.46 -3.87 8.94
N TYR A 59 -11.22 -3.42 7.71
CA TYR A 59 -12.25 -2.77 6.89
C TYR A 59 -12.98 -3.87 6.10
N SER A 60 -14.28 -4.00 6.36
CA SER A 60 -15.17 -4.96 5.71
C SER A 60 -16.12 -4.22 4.77
N GLU A 61 -16.29 -4.74 3.56
CA GLU A 61 -17.21 -4.17 2.57
C GLU A 61 -17.86 -5.24 1.70
N ASP A 62 -19.19 -5.20 1.64
CA ASP A 62 -19.96 -5.98 0.68
C ASP A 62 -19.81 -5.41 -0.73
N LYS A 63 -19.65 -6.33 -1.67
CA LYS A 63 -19.46 -6.06 -3.08
C LYS A 63 -20.29 -7.00 -3.93
N VAL A 64 -20.69 -6.50 -5.08
CA VAL A 64 -21.37 -7.29 -6.11
C VAL A 64 -20.35 -7.65 -7.19
N ILE A 65 -20.29 -8.93 -7.55
CA ILE A 65 -19.53 -9.40 -8.72
C ILE A 65 -20.54 -9.84 -9.79
N PRO A 66 -20.58 -9.15 -10.94
CA PRO A 66 -21.30 -9.66 -12.09
C PRO A 66 -20.55 -10.89 -12.63
N THR A 67 -21.24 -12.01 -12.72
CA THR A 67 -20.73 -13.25 -13.30
C THR A 67 -21.67 -13.72 -14.40
N THR A 68 -21.10 -14.22 -15.49
CA THR A 68 -21.89 -14.81 -16.57
C THR A 68 -21.86 -16.32 -16.42
N TYR A 69 -23.02 -16.93 -16.25
CA TYR A 69 -23.16 -18.39 -16.21
C TYR A 69 -24.09 -18.84 -17.32
N ARG A 70 -23.57 -19.64 -18.26
CA ARG A 70 -24.33 -20.14 -19.44
C ARG A 70 -25.02 -19.02 -20.26
N GLY A 71 -24.40 -17.85 -20.33
CA GLY A 71 -24.92 -16.69 -21.06
C GLY A 71 -25.87 -15.79 -20.25
N GLU A 72 -26.22 -16.17 -19.02
CA GLU A 72 -27.03 -15.33 -18.11
C GLU A 72 -26.13 -14.52 -17.18
N LEU A 73 -26.43 -13.22 -17.05
CA LEU A 73 -25.77 -12.34 -16.08
C LEU A 73 -26.35 -12.58 -14.68
N ARG A 74 -25.48 -12.80 -13.69
CA ARG A 74 -25.84 -12.99 -12.27
C ARG A 74 -25.00 -12.08 -11.39
N TYR A 75 -25.65 -11.46 -10.40
CA TYR A 75 -25.02 -10.57 -9.43
C TYR A 75 -24.79 -11.33 -8.13
N ASN A 76 -23.55 -11.78 -7.89
CA ASN A 76 -23.20 -12.49 -6.66
C ASN A 76 -22.67 -11.51 -5.61
N LEU A 77 -23.02 -11.74 -4.35
CA LEU A 77 -22.51 -10.98 -3.22
C LEU A 77 -21.28 -11.66 -2.63
N PHE A 78 -20.30 -10.84 -2.27
CA PHE A 78 -19.21 -11.26 -1.41
C PHE A 78 -18.81 -10.12 -0.49
N THR A 79 -18.33 -10.47 0.69
CA THR A 79 -17.74 -9.53 1.64
C THR A 79 -16.22 -9.58 1.47
N ARG A 80 -15.61 -8.42 1.25
CA ARG A 80 -14.16 -8.26 1.25
C ARG A 80 -13.72 -7.74 2.60
N GLU A 81 -12.70 -8.38 3.15
CA GLU A 81 -12.06 -7.97 4.38
C GLU A 81 -10.63 -7.56 4.08
N SER A 82 -10.23 -6.39 4.55
CA SER A 82 -8.91 -5.83 4.32
C SER A 82 -8.36 -5.29 5.65
N GLY A 83 -7.25 -5.88 6.10
CA GLY A 83 -6.53 -5.40 7.28
C GLY A 83 -5.95 -4.01 7.04
N PHE A 84 -5.95 -3.18 8.08
CA PHE A 84 -5.28 -1.89 8.10
C PHE A 84 -4.70 -1.60 9.47
N PHE A 85 -3.74 -0.68 9.53
CA PHE A 85 -3.32 -0.11 10.79
C PHE A 85 -2.94 1.36 10.67
N PHE A 86 -3.10 2.09 11.78
CA PHE A 86 -2.55 3.42 11.98
C PHE A 86 -1.37 3.35 12.95
N THR A 87 -0.34 4.14 12.69
CA THR A 87 0.83 4.30 13.56
C THR A 87 1.31 5.74 13.51
N GLU A 88 2.05 6.19 14.52
CA GLU A 88 2.73 7.49 14.46
C GLU A 88 4.23 7.31 14.16
N LYS A 89 4.79 8.19 13.32
CA LYS A 89 6.23 8.33 13.10
C LYS A 89 6.59 9.81 13.10
N GLU A 90 7.46 10.23 14.02
CA GLU A 90 8.00 11.61 14.06
C GLU A 90 6.90 12.70 14.01
N GLY A 91 5.77 12.48 14.68
CA GLY A 91 4.63 13.42 14.71
C GLY A 91 3.68 13.34 13.51
N THR A 92 3.94 12.44 12.55
CA THR A 92 3.06 12.15 11.42
C THR A 92 2.25 10.87 11.68
N THR A 93 0.93 10.95 11.48
CA THR A 93 0.07 9.76 11.51
C THR A 93 0.09 9.07 10.15
N LEU A 94 0.46 7.80 10.14
CA LEU A 94 0.53 6.96 8.95
C LEU A 94 -0.63 5.96 8.95
N LEU A 95 -1.10 5.62 7.76
CA LEU A 95 -2.08 4.55 7.52
C LEU A 95 -1.47 3.53 6.57
N PHE A 96 -1.47 2.26 6.97
CA PHE A 96 -1.17 1.15 6.07
C PHE A 96 -2.43 0.34 5.78
N VAL A 97 -2.67 0.01 4.52
CA VAL A 97 -3.76 -0.89 4.11
C VAL A 97 -3.18 -2.12 3.41
N VAL A 98 -3.51 -3.31 3.91
CA VAL A 98 -3.02 -4.62 3.42
C VAL A 98 -3.81 -5.05 2.17
N GLU A 99 -3.69 -4.25 1.10
CA GLU A 99 -4.38 -4.50 -0.16
C GLU A 99 -3.55 -4.08 -1.39
N LYS A 100 -3.96 -4.56 -2.56
CA LYS A 100 -3.42 -4.04 -3.83
C LYS A 100 -3.77 -2.57 -4.00
N TRP A 101 -2.84 -1.79 -4.57
CA TRP A 101 -2.87 -0.33 -4.60
C TRP A 101 -4.22 0.34 -4.94
N ARG A 102 -4.99 -0.20 -5.90
CA ARG A 102 -6.32 0.36 -6.27
C ARG A 102 -7.32 0.24 -5.13
N ILE A 103 -7.33 -0.91 -4.48
CA ILE A 103 -8.23 -1.20 -3.35
C ILE A 103 -7.74 -0.43 -2.12
N ALA A 104 -6.43 -0.48 -1.85
CA ALA A 104 -5.83 0.27 -0.76
C ALA A 104 -6.12 1.78 -0.84
N ASN A 105 -6.03 2.39 -2.02
CA ASN A 105 -6.38 3.80 -2.23
C ASN A 105 -7.86 4.08 -1.87
N ASN A 106 -8.77 3.23 -2.33
CA ASN A 106 -10.20 3.41 -2.06
C ASN A 106 -10.50 3.30 -0.55
N ILE A 107 -9.94 2.29 0.11
CA ILE A 107 -10.09 2.11 1.56
C ILE A 107 -9.49 3.29 2.31
N ALA A 108 -8.29 3.74 1.93
CA ALA A 108 -7.63 4.88 2.55
C ALA A 108 -8.43 6.18 2.40
N SER A 109 -9.02 6.43 1.23
CA SER A 109 -9.91 7.58 1.03
C SER A 109 -11.13 7.51 1.95
N LYS A 110 -11.80 6.36 2.02
CA LYS A 110 -12.97 6.18 2.90
C LYS A 110 -12.63 6.33 4.37
N LEU A 111 -11.55 5.69 4.85
CA LEU A 111 -11.09 5.84 6.22
C LEU A 111 -10.71 7.30 6.51
N GLY A 112 -10.04 7.96 5.56
CA GLY A 112 -9.71 9.37 5.63
C GLY A 112 -10.93 10.26 5.83
N GLU A 113 -11.98 10.08 5.02
CA GLU A 113 -13.23 10.85 5.11
C GLU A 113 -13.95 10.67 6.46
N ILE A 114 -13.86 9.49 7.07
CA ILE A 114 -14.41 9.24 8.41
C ILE A 114 -13.59 10.00 9.47
N ILE A 115 -12.27 10.05 9.31
CA ILE A 115 -11.35 10.60 10.31
C ILE A 115 -11.29 12.12 10.24
N ILE A 116 -11.05 12.67 9.05
CA ILE A 116 -10.88 14.11 8.79
C ILE A 116 -11.94 14.53 7.76
N PRO A 117 -12.88 15.42 8.13
CA PRO A 117 -13.87 15.93 7.19
C PRO A 117 -13.21 16.75 6.07
N GLY A 118 -13.44 16.35 4.81
CA GLY A 118 -13.01 17.12 3.64
C GLY A 118 -12.13 16.33 2.65
N PRO A 119 -11.93 16.86 1.43
CA PRO A 119 -11.07 16.23 0.45
C PRO A 119 -9.61 16.27 0.90
N GLY A 120 -8.84 15.22 0.59
CA GLY A 120 -7.40 15.20 0.85
C GLY A 120 -7.00 14.79 2.26
N ALA A 121 -7.91 14.25 3.07
CA ALA A 121 -7.64 13.74 4.42
C ALA A 121 -6.45 12.77 4.50
N VAL A 122 -6.27 11.96 3.46
CA VAL A 122 -5.20 10.96 3.35
C VAL A 122 -4.46 11.16 2.03
N VAL A 123 -3.15 11.29 2.12
CA VAL A 123 -2.24 11.53 0.99
C VAL A 123 -1.26 10.37 0.83
N GLU A 124 -0.68 10.23 -0.37
CA GLU A 124 0.33 9.20 -0.61
C GLU A 124 1.57 9.45 0.23
N ALA A 125 2.03 8.43 0.96
CA ALA A 125 3.36 8.45 1.54
C ALA A 125 4.42 8.32 0.41
N LYS A 126 5.62 8.84 0.64
CA LYS A 126 6.69 8.85 -0.36
C LYS A 126 8.03 8.34 0.19
N ILE A 127 8.76 7.64 -0.67
CA ILE A 127 10.19 7.35 -0.55
C ILE A 127 10.89 8.10 -1.66
N SER A 128 11.97 8.80 -1.29
CA SER A 128 12.77 9.53 -2.26
C SER A 128 13.48 8.58 -3.23
N HIS A 129 13.84 9.09 -4.40
CA HIS A 129 14.72 8.37 -5.31
C HIS A 129 16.03 7.98 -4.63
N ASP A 130 16.63 8.90 -3.88
CA ASP A 130 17.92 8.71 -3.22
C ASP A 130 17.83 7.62 -2.14
N THR A 131 16.73 7.58 -1.38
CA THR A 131 16.51 6.52 -0.38
C THR A 131 16.33 5.15 -1.05
N LEU A 132 15.63 5.05 -2.18
CA LEU A 132 15.57 3.77 -2.93
C LEU A 132 16.91 3.39 -3.54
N LYS A 133 17.71 4.38 -3.97
CA LYS A 133 19.08 4.18 -4.46
C LYS A 133 19.98 3.65 -3.35
N GLU A 134 19.98 4.27 -2.17
CA GLU A 134 20.72 3.81 -1.00
C GLU A 134 20.27 2.42 -0.53
N LEU A 135 18.97 2.15 -0.56
CA LEU A 135 18.42 0.82 -0.24
C LEU A 135 18.97 -0.24 -1.20
N HIS A 136 19.04 0.06 -2.50
CA HIS A 136 19.64 -0.83 -3.50
C HIS A 136 21.14 -1.00 -3.27
N GLU A 137 21.88 0.10 -3.14
CA GLU A 137 23.35 0.13 -3.10
C GLU A 137 23.94 -0.38 -1.77
N SER A 138 23.14 -0.40 -0.70
CA SER A 138 23.53 -1.02 0.58
C SER A 138 23.45 -2.55 0.56
N ASN A 139 22.81 -3.14 -0.45
CA ASN A 139 22.70 -4.59 -0.62
C ASN A 139 22.71 -4.99 -2.12
N PRO A 140 23.83 -4.77 -2.85
CA PRO A 140 23.90 -4.88 -4.31
C PRO A 140 23.54 -6.27 -4.85
N GLU A 141 23.95 -7.32 -4.13
CA GLU A 141 23.72 -8.72 -4.48
C GLU A 141 22.24 -9.16 -4.34
N ALA A 142 21.41 -8.35 -3.66
CA ALA A 142 20.04 -8.73 -3.35
C ALA A 142 18.99 -8.16 -4.31
N THR A 143 19.35 -7.16 -5.13
CA THR A 143 18.37 -6.49 -6.00
C THR A 143 18.26 -7.19 -7.34
N LYS A 144 17.06 -7.67 -7.64
CA LYS A 144 16.74 -8.47 -8.84
C LYS A 144 16.22 -7.60 -9.97
N VAL A 145 15.56 -6.48 -9.63
CA VAL A 145 14.89 -5.61 -10.59
C VAL A 145 14.91 -4.16 -10.12
N ILE A 146 15.21 -3.23 -11.03
CA ILE A 146 15.09 -1.78 -10.81
C ILE A 146 14.29 -1.18 -11.94
N TYR A 147 13.30 -0.37 -11.62
CA TYR A 147 12.56 0.44 -12.57
C TYR A 147 12.87 1.91 -12.38
N PHE A 148 13.04 2.61 -13.49
CA PHE A 148 13.21 4.06 -13.56
C PHE A 148 11.96 4.70 -14.17
N ASP A 149 11.65 5.90 -13.73
CA ASP A 149 10.69 6.82 -14.37
C ASP A 149 11.29 8.22 -14.48
N GLN A 150 10.52 9.18 -14.99
CA GLN A 150 11.03 10.53 -15.29
C GLN A 150 12.27 10.47 -16.19
N VAL A 151 12.26 9.54 -17.14
CA VAL A 151 13.38 9.30 -18.04
C VAL A 151 13.38 10.38 -19.12
N ASP A 152 14.50 11.07 -19.29
CA ASP A 152 14.69 12.15 -20.28
C ASP A 152 15.01 11.63 -21.69
N LEU A 153 14.48 10.45 -22.05
CA LEU A 153 14.65 9.82 -23.35
C LEU A 153 13.36 9.94 -24.18
N PRO A 154 13.44 10.34 -25.47
CA PRO A 154 12.26 10.50 -26.31
C PRO A 154 11.38 9.23 -26.34
N ASN A 155 10.08 9.42 -26.09
CA ASN A 155 9.04 8.37 -26.11
C ASN A 155 9.21 7.24 -25.07
N ILE A 156 10.08 7.40 -24.07
CA ILE A 156 10.32 6.40 -23.02
C ILE A 156 9.79 6.93 -21.67
N ASN A 157 8.72 6.31 -21.16
CA ASN A 157 8.13 6.70 -19.87
C ASN A 157 8.73 5.94 -18.67
N LYS A 158 9.16 4.69 -18.89
CA LYS A 158 9.74 3.81 -17.87
C LYS A 158 10.82 2.93 -18.50
N LEU A 159 11.88 2.68 -17.74
CA LEU A 159 12.94 1.72 -18.06
C LEU A 159 13.07 0.72 -16.94
N ALA A 160 13.55 -0.48 -17.26
CA ALA A 160 13.81 -1.51 -16.25
C ALA A 160 15.13 -2.22 -16.51
N LEU A 161 15.87 -2.48 -15.43
CA LEU A 161 17.06 -3.31 -15.40
C LEU A 161 16.76 -4.58 -14.61
N TYR A 162 17.12 -5.72 -15.20
CA TYR A 162 16.97 -7.05 -14.61
C TYR A 162 18.33 -7.74 -14.62
N GLY A 163 18.75 -8.24 -13.45
CA GLY A 163 20.04 -8.90 -13.32
C GLY A 163 20.52 -8.95 -11.88
N ASN A 164 21.64 -9.63 -11.68
CA ASN A 164 22.36 -9.64 -10.40
C ASN A 164 23.44 -8.54 -10.45
N ALA A 165 23.81 -8.01 -9.27
CA ALA A 165 24.86 -7.00 -9.14
C ALA A 165 24.67 -5.79 -10.09
N LEU A 166 23.42 -5.32 -10.24
CA LEU A 166 23.08 -4.23 -11.17
C LEU A 166 23.91 -2.97 -10.92
N GLN A 167 24.27 -2.71 -9.66
CA GLN A 167 25.12 -1.59 -9.26
C GLN A 167 26.46 -1.54 -10.01
N ASP A 168 27.05 -2.69 -10.38
CA ASP A 168 28.36 -2.74 -11.03
C ASP A 168 28.29 -2.50 -12.55
N THR A 169 27.08 -2.33 -13.08
CA THR A 169 26.86 -2.21 -14.53
C THR A 169 26.93 -0.75 -15.00
N ILE A 170 27.53 -0.54 -16.17
CA ILE A 170 27.56 0.78 -16.83
C ILE A 170 26.13 1.31 -17.08
N LEU A 171 25.20 0.41 -17.44
CA LEU A 171 23.80 0.78 -17.73
C LEU A 171 23.07 1.34 -16.50
N TYR A 172 23.31 0.78 -15.32
CA TYR A 172 22.74 1.31 -14.08
C TYR A 172 23.17 2.76 -13.83
N HIS A 173 24.48 3.02 -13.88
CA HIS A 173 25.03 4.36 -13.69
C HIS A 173 24.59 5.34 -14.78
N GLU A 174 24.42 4.88 -16.01
CA GLU A 174 23.94 5.73 -17.10
C GLU A 174 22.46 6.10 -16.89
N TYR A 175 21.59 5.14 -16.56
CA TYR A 175 20.17 5.41 -16.37
C TYR A 175 19.88 6.26 -15.14
N LEU A 176 20.73 6.21 -14.11
CA LEU A 176 20.66 7.15 -12.98
C LEU A 176 20.86 8.62 -13.37
N LYS A 177 21.59 8.91 -14.47
CA LYS A 177 21.75 10.29 -14.97
C LYS A 177 20.51 10.77 -15.70
N HIS A 178 19.72 9.84 -16.24
CA HIS A 178 18.63 10.08 -17.18
C HIS A 178 17.25 9.95 -16.54
N GLY A 179 17.13 9.33 -15.37
CA GLY A 179 15.85 9.14 -14.70
C GLY A 179 16.00 8.83 -13.22
N LYS A 180 14.87 8.64 -12.56
CA LYS A 180 14.81 8.37 -11.12
C LYS A 180 14.31 6.96 -10.87
N ILE A 181 14.93 6.26 -9.92
CA ILE A 181 14.42 4.96 -9.45
C ILE A 181 12.99 5.17 -8.93
N TRP A 182 12.07 4.39 -9.46
CA TRP A 182 10.64 4.38 -9.14
C TRP A 182 10.26 3.16 -8.30
N TYR A 183 10.87 2.02 -8.58
CA TYR A 183 10.53 0.75 -7.98
C TYR A 183 11.74 -0.18 -7.96
N VAL A 184 11.92 -0.88 -6.85
CA VAL A 184 13.00 -1.85 -6.65
C VAL A 184 12.42 -3.17 -6.17
N VAL A 185 12.99 -4.29 -6.64
CA VAL A 185 12.75 -5.63 -6.10
C VAL A 185 14.04 -6.14 -5.50
N PHE A 186 14.04 -6.39 -4.20
CA PHE A 186 15.22 -6.81 -3.47
C PHE A 186 14.92 -7.96 -2.50
N GLU A 187 15.96 -8.66 -2.10
CA GLU A 187 15.91 -9.69 -1.07
C GLU A 187 16.33 -9.12 0.29
N ASP A 188 15.40 -9.08 1.24
CA ASP A 188 15.72 -8.76 2.62
C ASP A 188 16.17 -10.04 3.33
N LYS A 189 17.49 -10.20 3.49
CA LYS A 189 18.09 -11.39 4.11
C LYS A 189 17.72 -11.58 5.58
N LYS A 190 17.42 -10.50 6.32
CA LYS A 190 17.03 -10.57 7.74
C LYS A 190 15.68 -11.28 7.87
N TYR A 191 14.75 -10.98 6.96
CA TYR A 191 13.41 -11.59 6.95
C TYR A 191 13.27 -12.80 6.01
N GLY A 192 14.25 -13.04 5.13
CA GLY A 192 14.15 -14.07 4.09
C GLY A 192 13.05 -13.77 3.05
N LEU A 193 12.80 -12.50 2.76
CA LEU A 193 11.70 -12.05 1.90
C LEU A 193 12.21 -11.45 0.59
N VAL A 194 11.50 -11.72 -0.50
CA VAL A 194 11.63 -10.97 -1.75
C VAL A 194 10.57 -9.88 -1.77
N VAL A 195 11.00 -8.63 -1.81
CA VAL A 195 10.16 -7.45 -1.57
C VAL A 195 10.26 -6.49 -2.75
N GLY A 196 9.10 -6.11 -3.28
CA GLY A 196 8.95 -4.99 -4.20
C GLY A 196 8.53 -3.73 -3.44
N LEU A 197 9.19 -2.61 -3.72
CA LEU A 197 8.92 -1.33 -3.07
C LEU A 197 8.92 -0.19 -4.09
N THR A 198 7.83 0.58 -4.16
CA THR A 198 7.71 1.76 -5.03
C THR A 198 7.96 3.06 -4.27
N ARG A 199 8.29 4.15 -4.98
CA ARG A 199 8.39 5.49 -4.38
C ARG A 199 7.09 6.00 -3.77
N ASN A 200 5.92 5.55 -4.24
CA ASN A 200 4.63 5.85 -3.59
C ASN A 200 4.18 4.78 -2.58
N CYS A 201 5.16 4.09 -1.99
CA CYS A 201 5.01 3.23 -0.82
C CYS A 201 4.05 2.04 -0.99
N VAL A 202 3.97 1.51 -2.21
CA VAL A 202 3.38 0.20 -2.44
C VAL A 202 4.44 -0.85 -2.10
N VAL A 203 4.13 -1.69 -1.13
CA VAL A 203 4.97 -2.80 -0.67
C VAL A 203 4.35 -4.10 -1.16
N THR A 204 5.15 -4.94 -1.81
CA THR A 204 4.70 -6.24 -2.32
C THR A 204 5.66 -7.33 -1.85
N ILE A 205 5.15 -8.33 -1.15
CA ILE A 205 5.94 -9.49 -0.71
C ILE A 205 5.70 -10.66 -1.66
N PHE A 206 6.74 -11.03 -2.41
CA PHE A 206 6.71 -12.14 -3.35
C PHE A 206 6.96 -13.50 -2.68
N SER A 207 7.50 -13.50 -1.46
CA SER A 207 7.65 -14.67 -0.60
C SER A 207 6.35 -15.01 0.16
N LYS A 208 6.25 -16.22 0.70
CA LYS A 208 5.15 -16.59 1.62
C LYS A 208 5.38 -15.91 2.97
N ILE A 209 4.36 -15.24 3.47
CA ILE A 209 4.35 -14.54 4.76
C ILE A 209 2.91 -14.48 5.28
N ASP A 210 2.72 -14.43 6.59
CA ASP A 210 1.43 -14.10 7.21
C ASP A 210 1.27 -12.59 7.39
N GLU A 211 0.05 -12.14 7.70
CA GLU A 211 -0.26 -10.71 7.81
C GLU A 211 0.46 -10.03 8.99
N GLU A 212 0.58 -10.71 10.14
CA GLU A 212 1.24 -10.15 11.32
C GLU A 212 2.74 -9.90 11.05
N THR A 213 3.43 -10.87 10.45
CA THR A 213 4.82 -10.71 10.04
C THR A 213 4.96 -9.63 8.97
N PHE A 214 3.98 -9.48 8.05
CA PHE A 214 4.01 -8.42 7.05
C PHE A 214 3.88 -7.03 7.69
N ILE A 215 2.97 -6.85 8.64
CA ILE A 215 2.81 -5.61 9.39
C ILE A 215 4.12 -5.25 10.11
N ASN A 216 4.71 -6.21 10.83
CA ASN A 216 5.99 -6.00 11.52
C ASN A 216 7.12 -5.63 10.55
N TYR A 217 7.17 -6.27 9.38
CA TYR A 217 8.14 -5.93 8.33
C TYR A 217 7.95 -4.48 7.85
N VAL A 218 6.72 -4.04 7.62
CA VAL A 218 6.43 -2.67 7.18
C VAL A 218 6.86 -1.66 8.24
N LEU A 219 6.54 -1.89 9.51
CA LEU A 219 6.91 -1.02 10.62
C LEU A 219 8.43 -0.93 10.81
N GLU A 220 9.15 -2.06 10.77
CA GLU A 220 10.60 -2.09 11.03
C GLU A 220 11.43 -1.66 9.82
N ARG A 221 10.97 -1.91 8.60
CA ARG A 221 11.81 -1.81 7.39
C ARG A 221 11.34 -0.76 6.41
N ILE A 222 10.04 -0.49 6.32
CA ILE A 222 9.49 0.42 5.30
C ILE A 222 9.17 1.79 5.88
N VAL A 223 8.49 1.85 7.02
CA VAL A 223 8.17 3.12 7.72
C VAL A 223 9.43 3.98 7.95
N PRO A 224 10.60 3.44 8.33
CA PRO A 224 11.82 4.23 8.49
C PRO A 224 12.30 4.91 7.20
N LEU A 225 12.03 4.34 6.02
CA LEU A 225 12.46 4.84 4.71
C LEU A 225 11.63 6.01 4.19
N MET A 226 10.52 6.34 4.85
CA MET A 226 9.65 7.45 4.44
C MET A 226 10.40 8.78 4.48
N GLU A 227 10.15 9.61 3.47
CA GLU A 227 10.60 11.00 3.44
C GLU A 227 10.15 11.73 4.71
N ARG A 228 11.06 12.54 5.25
CA ARG A 228 10.72 13.54 6.26
C ARG A 228 10.22 14.79 5.54
N GLU A 229 9.20 15.44 6.09
CA GLU A 229 8.83 16.79 5.67
C GLU A 229 9.78 17.84 6.23
#